data_AF-A0A3N5FSG1-F1
#
_entry.id   AF-A0A3N5FSG1-F1
#
_cell.length_a   1.000
_cell.length_b   1.000
_cell.length_c   1.000
_cell.angle_alpha   90.00
_cell.angle_beta   90.00
_cell.angle_gamma   90.00
#
_symmetry.space_group_name_H-M   'P 1'
#
loop_
_entity.id
_entity.type
_entity.pdbx_description
1 polymer ?
#
loop_
_entity_poly.entity_id
_entity_poly.type
_entity_poly.pdbx_seq_one_letter_code
_entity_poly.pdbx_strand_id
1 'polypeptide(L)'
;MYLEQYVKIDIFGKQYTFKAETEFSHAKEVADLLVKEVRRVELRQPDFPASNNPLGIMILTALNIANDNIEIKKNHSEFLNEISDKSVKLLNKLDDCLMQVFP
;
A
#
# COMPACT_ATOMS: atom_id res chain seq x y z
N MET A 1 12.99 25.35 9.38
CA MET A 1 12.04 25.94 8.41
C MET A 1 11.44 24.76 7.65
N TYR A 2 10.18 24.40 7.91
CA TYR A 2 9.54 23.31 7.16
C TYR A 2 9.24 23.81 5.75
N LEU A 3 9.85 23.17 4.75
CA LEU A 3 9.61 23.53 3.35
C LEU A 3 8.23 23.01 2.98
N GLU A 4 7.31 23.91 2.61
CA GLU A 4 6.00 23.48 2.11
C GLU A 4 6.19 22.74 0.79
N GLN A 5 5.82 21.47 0.75
CA GLN A 5 5.90 20.65 -0.44
C GLN A 5 4.54 20.63 -1.15
N TYR A 6 4.55 20.85 -2.46
CA TYR A 6 3.35 20.77 -3.29
C TYR A 6 3.51 19.66 -4.33
N VAL A 7 2.42 18.94 -4.58
CA VAL A 7 2.37 17.87 -5.57
C VAL A 7 1.31 18.18 -6.61
N LYS A 8 1.68 18.02 -7.88
CA LYS A 8 0.78 18.20 -9.02
C LYS A 8 0.43 16.85 -9.60
N ILE A 9 -0.85 16.60 -9.83
CA ILE A 9 -1.34 15.37 -10.47
C ILE A 9 -2.32 15.70 -11.58
N ASP A 10 -2.43 14.81 -12.55
CA ASP A 10 -3.41 14.86 -13.62
C ASP A 10 -4.39 13.70 -13.47
N ILE A 11 -5.67 14.02 -13.28
CA ILE A 11 -6.77 13.07 -13.13
C ILE A 11 -7.91 13.55 -14.02
N PHE A 12 -8.43 12.67 -14.88
CA PHE A 12 -9.50 12.97 -15.85
C PHE A 12 -9.18 14.17 -16.76
N GLY A 13 -7.90 14.34 -17.15
CA GLY A 13 -7.44 15.45 -17.98
C GLY A 13 -7.46 16.82 -17.27
N LYS A 14 -7.59 16.82 -15.93
CA LYS A 14 -7.54 18.02 -15.11
C LYS A 14 -6.34 17.95 -14.19
N GLN A 15 -5.57 19.04 -14.17
CA GLN A 15 -4.44 19.18 -13.27
C GLN A 15 -4.91 19.70 -11.90
N TYR A 16 -4.48 19.03 -10.85
CA TYR A 16 -4.72 19.41 -9.47
C TYR A 16 -3.39 19.64 -8.76
N THR A 17 -3.35 20.62 -7.85
CA THR A 17 -2.19 20.89 -7.00
C THR A 17 -2.59 20.74 -5.54
N PHE A 18 -1.87 19.90 -4.81
CA PHE A 18 -2.11 19.63 -3.40
C PHE A 18 -0.91 20.03 -2.57
N LYS A 19 -1.16 20.64 -1.41
CA LYS A 19 -0.14 20.82 -0.40
C LYS A 19 0.07 19.47 0.27
N ALA A 20 1.29 18.94 0.21
CA ALA A 20 1.67 17.76 0.96
C ALA A 20 1.81 18.16 2.43
N GLU A 21 1.27 17.35 3.33
CA GLU A 21 1.58 17.48 4.75
C GLU A 21 3.07 17.22 4.96
N THR A 22 3.69 18.03 5.82
CA THR A 22 5.15 18.13 6.01
C THR A 22 5.82 16.85 6.52
N GLU A 23 5.04 15.84 6.91
CA GLU A 23 5.51 14.52 7.35
C GLU A 23 5.64 13.51 6.20
N PHE A 24 5.10 13.81 5.01
CA PHE A 24 5.16 12.89 3.87
C PHE A 24 6.43 13.11 3.03
N SER A 25 7.53 12.45 3.41
CA SER A 25 8.72 12.36 2.55
C SER A 25 8.46 11.70 1.18
N HIS A 26 7.32 11.02 1.02
CA HIS A 26 6.92 10.27 -0.18
C HIS A 26 5.68 10.85 -0.89
N ALA A 27 5.36 12.13 -0.68
CA ALA A 27 4.13 12.73 -1.23
C ALA A 27 3.96 12.57 -2.75
N LYS A 28 5.07 12.59 -3.51
CA LYS A 28 5.06 12.34 -4.95
C LYS A 28 4.70 10.89 -5.29
N GLU A 29 5.25 9.92 -4.55
CA GLU A 29 4.96 8.50 -4.79
C GLU A 29 3.49 8.17 -4.49
N VAL A 30 2.92 8.76 -3.43
CA VAL A 30 1.49 8.61 -3.11
C VAL A 30 0.61 9.16 -4.23
N ALA A 31 0.98 10.32 -4.77
CA ALA A 31 0.31 10.93 -5.92
C ALA A 31 0.42 10.07 -7.18
N ASP A 32 1.62 9.57 -7.50
CA ASP A 32 1.85 8.70 -8.66
C ASP A 32 1.07 7.38 -8.53
N LEU A 33 0.97 6.83 -7.31
CA LEU A 33 0.17 5.64 -7.01
C LEU A 33 -1.32 5.89 -7.24
N LEU A 34 -1.85 7.01 -6.75
CA LEU A 34 -3.24 7.39 -6.99
C LEU A 34 -3.53 7.51 -8.50
N VAL A 35 -2.68 8.22 -9.26
CA VAL A 35 -2.87 8.40 -10.71
C VAL A 35 -2.83 7.05 -11.43
N LYS A 36 -1.91 6.16 -11.07
CA LYS A 36 -1.83 4.81 -11.61
C LYS A 36 -3.10 4.01 -11.35
N GLU A 37 -3.65 4.11 -10.15
CA GLU A 37 -4.85 3.36 -9.77
C GLU A 37 -6.10 3.89 -10.46
N VAL A 38 -6.26 5.22 -10.57
CA VAL A 38 -7.35 5.82 -11.34
C VAL A 38 -7.35 5.28 -12.77
N ARG A 39 -6.19 5.28 -13.45
CA ARG A 39 -6.04 4.72 -14.79
C ARG A 39 -6.38 3.23 -14.84
N ARG A 40 -6.03 2.45 -13.82
CA ARG A 40 -6.38 1.02 -13.72
C ARG A 40 -7.88 0.82 -13.66
N VAL A 41 -8.59 1.64 -12.89
CA VAL A 41 -10.05 1.58 -12.77
C VAL A 41 -10.73 2.01 -14.08
N GLU A 42 -10.26 3.08 -14.72
CA GLU A 42 -10.76 3.54 -16.03
C GLU A 42 -10.67 2.44 -17.08
N LEU A 43 -9.53 1.74 -17.18
CA LEU A 43 -9.34 0.65 -18.15
C LEU A 43 -10.24 -0.57 -17.91
N ARG A 44 -10.72 -0.77 -16.67
CA ARG A 44 -11.59 -1.88 -16.29
C ARG A 44 -13.08 -1.56 -16.46
N GLN A 45 -13.43 -0.32 -16.79
CA GLN A 45 -14.81 0.11 -17.01
C GLN A 45 -15.01 0.77 -18.37
N PRO A 46 -14.76 0.05 -19.49
CA PRO A 46 -14.89 0.62 -20.83
C PRO A 46 -16.33 1.09 -21.14
N ASP A 47 -17.33 0.47 -20.54
CA ASP A 47 -18.75 0.78 -20.75
C ASP A 47 -19.23 2.00 -19.93
N PHE A 48 -18.43 2.44 -18.96
CA PHE A 48 -18.72 3.60 -18.10
C PHE A 48 -17.56 4.57 -18.16
N PRO A 49 -17.46 5.39 -19.23
CA PRO A 49 -16.35 6.32 -19.38
C PRO A 49 -16.33 7.30 -18.21
N ALA A 50 -15.11 7.63 -17.76
CA ALA A 50 -14.86 8.53 -16.64
C ALA A 50 -15.57 9.89 -16.75
N SER A 51 -15.87 10.32 -17.98
CA SER A 51 -16.65 11.52 -18.28
C SER A 51 -18.06 11.50 -17.66
N ASN A 52 -18.64 10.32 -17.47
CA ASN A 52 -20.03 10.17 -17.05
C ASN A 52 -20.18 10.06 -15.53
N ASN A 53 -19.15 9.57 -14.82
CA ASN A 53 -19.16 9.43 -13.36
C ASN A 53 -17.75 9.51 -12.73
N PRO A 54 -17.10 10.69 -12.78
CA PRO A 54 -15.74 10.85 -12.24
C PRO A 54 -15.67 10.59 -10.73
N LEU A 55 -16.74 10.93 -9.99
CA LEU A 55 -16.82 10.65 -8.56
C LEU A 55 -16.87 9.14 -8.28
N GLY A 56 -17.66 8.38 -9.04
CA GLY A 56 -17.73 6.93 -8.91
C GLY A 56 -16.39 6.24 -9.14
N ILE A 57 -15.63 6.68 -10.15
CA ILE A 57 -14.28 6.17 -10.39
C ILE A 57 -13.33 6.50 -9.23
N MET A 58 -13.40 7.72 -8.69
CA MET A 58 -12.58 8.09 -7.53
C MET A 58 -12.95 7.29 -6.28
N ILE A 59 -14.23 7.05 -6.01
CA ILE A 59 -14.69 6.22 -4.90
C ILE A 59 -14.18 4.79 -5.06
N LEU A 60 -14.33 4.20 -6.24
CA LEU A 60 -13.83 2.85 -6.49
C LEU A 60 -12.31 2.76 -6.41
N THR A 61 -11.60 3.77 -6.91
CA THR A 61 -10.14 3.89 -6.75
C THR A 61 -9.75 3.90 -5.28
N ALA A 62 -10.44 4.71 -4.45
CA ALA A 62 -10.19 4.75 -3.02
C ALA A 62 -10.47 3.40 -2.34
N LEU A 63 -11.57 2.72 -2.71
CA LEU A 63 -11.90 1.38 -2.20
C LEU A 63 -10.81 0.35 -2.55
N ASN A 64 -10.32 0.36 -3.78
CA ASN A 64 -9.24 -0.54 -4.20
C ASN A 64 -7.95 -0.28 -3.41
N ILE A 65 -7.52 0.98 -3.27
CA ILE A 65 -6.31 1.33 -2.51
C ILE A 65 -6.46 0.93 -1.04
N ALA A 66 -7.63 1.17 -0.45
CA ALA A 66 -7.91 0.77 0.93
C ALA A 66 -7.86 -0.76 1.10
N ASN A 67 -8.43 -1.51 0.15
CA ASN A 67 -8.36 -2.97 0.13
C ASN A 67 -6.91 -3.47 0.03
N ASP A 68 -6.13 -2.92 -0.91
CA ASP A 68 -4.72 -3.29 -1.09
C ASP A 68 -3.91 -3.02 0.20
N ASN A 69 -4.18 -1.91 0.92
CA ASN A 69 -3.54 -1.60 2.19
C ASN A 69 -3.90 -2.61 3.30
N ILE A 70 -5.18 -2.99 3.39
CA ILE A 70 -5.64 -4.02 4.34
C ILE A 70 -4.96 -5.35 4.05
N GLU A 71 -4.87 -5.74 2.78
CA GLU A 71 -4.22 -6.99 2.36
C GLU A 71 -2.73 -6.99 2.68
N ILE A 72 -2.01 -5.90 2.40
CA ILE A 72 -0.58 -5.77 2.75
C ILE A 72 -0.37 -5.91 4.26
N LYS A 73 -1.19 -5.25 5.09
CA LYS A 73 -1.10 -5.35 6.55
C LYS A 73 -1.35 -6.77 7.05
N LYS A 74 -2.34 -7.46 6.47
CA LYS A 74 -2.64 -8.85 6.78
C LYS A 74 -1.47 -9.76 6.42
N ASN A 75 -0.98 -9.68 5.18
CA ASN A 75 0.12 -10.51 4.69
C ASN A 75 1.41 -10.27 5.50
N HIS A 76 1.68 -9.02 5.89
CA HIS A 76 2.83 -8.70 6.75
C HIS A 76 2.70 -9.34 8.13
N SER A 77 1.52 -9.28 8.74
CA SER A 77 1.25 -9.93 10.03
C SER A 77 1.42 -11.46 9.94
N GLU A 78 0.86 -12.08 8.90
CA GLU A 78 0.98 -13.52 8.65
C GLU A 78 2.45 -13.93 8.46
N PHE A 79 3.21 -13.17 7.69
CA PHE A 79 4.63 -13.41 7.47
C PHE A 79 5.45 -13.30 8.76
N LEU A 80 5.19 -12.30 9.60
CA LEU A 80 5.87 -12.15 10.89
C LEU A 80 5.57 -13.33 11.84
N ASN A 81 4.32 -13.79 11.87
CA ASN A 81 3.94 -14.96 12.66
C ASN A 81 4.66 -16.22 12.15
N GLU A 82 4.74 -16.41 10.83
CA GLU A 82 5.45 -17.56 10.25
C GLU A 82 6.94 -17.54 10.59
N ILE A 83 7.60 -16.37 10.53
CA ILE A 83 9.00 -16.22 10.94
C ILE A 83 9.16 -16.53 12.43
N SER A 84 8.27 -16.01 13.28
CA SER A 84 8.31 -16.25 14.72
C SER A 84 8.19 -17.75 15.02
N ASP A 85 7.21 -18.43 14.43
CA ASP A 85 6.99 -19.86 14.60
C ASP A 85 8.19 -20.69 14.13
N LYS A 86 8.77 -20.34 12.98
CA LYS A 86 9.98 -21.00 12.46
C LYS A 86 11.18 -20.78 13.38
N SER A 87 11.33 -19.58 13.95
CA SER A 87 12.42 -19.24 14.87
C SER A 87 12.30 -20.01 16.19
N VAL A 88 11.10 -20.10 16.77
CA VAL A 88 10.83 -20.91 17.97
C VAL A 88 11.14 -22.39 17.70
N LYS A 89 10.70 -22.93 16.56
CA LYS A 89 11.00 -24.32 16.17
C LYS A 89 12.51 -24.56 16.01
N LEU A 90 13.26 -23.58 15.51
CA LEU A 90 14.70 -23.68 15.37
C LEU A 90 15.40 -23.66 16.74
N LEU A 91 15.00 -22.75 17.63
CA LEU A 91 15.54 -22.68 19.00
C LEU A 91 15.30 -23.98 19.76
N ASN A 92 14.07 -24.49 19.75
CA ASN A 92 13.75 -25.76 20.42
C ASN A 92 14.63 -26.91 19.90
N LYS A 93 14.87 -26.99 18.58
CA LYS A 93 15.76 -28.01 18.00
C LYS A 93 17.22 -27.85 18.45
N LEU A 94 17.69 -26.62 18.64
CA LEU A 94 19.04 -26.36 19.13
C LEU A 94 19.15 -26.76 20.60
N ASP A 95 18.15 -26.42 21.42
CA ASP A 95 18.09 -26.79 22.84
C ASP A 95 18.05 -28.31 23.01
N ASP A 96 17.22 -29.01 22.23
CA ASP A 96 17.15 -30.48 22.22
C ASP A 96 18.50 -31.10 21.85
N CYS A 97 19.21 -30.53 20.88
CA CYS A 97 20.53 -31.01 20.47
C CYS A 97 21.60 -30.78 21.54
N LEU A 98 21.59 -29.61 22.19
CA LEU A 98 22.50 -29.30 23.29
C LEU A 98 22.29 -30.23 24.48
N MET A 99 21.03 -30.54 24.84
CA MET A 99 20.72 -31.51 25.91
C MET A 99 21.15 -32.94 25.58
N GLN A 100 21.23 -33.31 24.30
CA GLN A 100 21.73 -34.62 23.89
C GLN A 100 23.27 -34.72 23.87
N VAL A 101 23.96 -33.60 23.58
CA VAL A 101 25.43 -33.54 23.50
C VAL A 101 26.08 -33.30 24.86
N PHE A 102 25.40 -32.59 25.76
CA PHE A 102 25.83 -32.33 27.14
C PHE A 102 24.74 -32.80 28.13
N PRO A 103 24.66 -34.11 28.42
CA PRO A 103 23.68 -34.67 29.36
C PRO A 103 23.91 -34.24 30.81
#